data_AF-A0A821VMA6-F1
#
_entry.id   AF-A0A821VMA6-F1
#
_cell.length_a   1.000
_cell.length_b   1.000
_cell.length_c   1.000
_cell.angle_alpha   90.00
_cell.angle_beta   90.00
_cell.angle_gamma   90.00
#
_symmetry.space_group_name_H-M   'P 1'
#
loop_
_entity.id
_entity.type
_entity.pdbx_description
1 polymer ?
#
loop_
_entity_poly.entity_id
_entity_poly.type
_entity_poly.pdbx_seq_one_letter_code
_entity_poly.pdbx_strand_id
1 'polypeptide(L)'
;PEAIIQWTRNGEIISSLSNEFCIKKNRLIILETKLEHTGTYAIKLTNEVRKIELAIELAITERLIEVGKHFIDIIVLENGTITFECVFTKSIECVKWL
;
A
#
# COMPACT_ATOMS: atom_id res chain seq x y z
N PRO A 1 23.98 -13.35 -25.49
CA PRO A 1 22.78 -14.21 -25.30
C PRO A 1 21.70 -13.49 -24.47
N GLU A 2 20.43 -13.64 -24.83
CA GLU A 2 19.29 -13.00 -24.16
C GLU A 2 18.97 -13.74 -22.85
N ALA A 3 18.72 -13.01 -21.76
CA ALA A 3 18.43 -13.59 -20.45
C ALA A 3 16.93 -13.67 -20.21
N ILE A 4 16.46 -14.80 -19.68
CA ILE A 4 15.08 -15.00 -19.25
C ILE A 4 14.90 -14.35 -17.88
N ILE A 5 13.85 -13.52 -17.76
CA ILE A 5 13.49 -12.83 -16.53
C ILE A 5 12.29 -13.53 -15.89
N GLN A 6 12.38 -13.84 -14.60
CA GLN A 6 11.28 -14.39 -13.83
C GLN A 6 11.14 -13.66 -12.50
N TRP A 7 9.91 -13.26 -12.16
CA TRP A 7 9.60 -12.63 -10.88
C TRP A 7 8.96 -13.65 -9.93
N THR A 8 9.31 -13.57 -8.64
CA THR A 8 8.72 -14.40 -7.58
C THR A 8 8.31 -13.56 -6.37
N ARG A 9 7.25 -13.96 -5.68
CA ARG A 9 6.83 -13.43 -4.38
C ARG A 9 6.83 -14.57 -3.36
N ASN A 10 7.54 -14.40 -2.25
CA ASN A 10 7.67 -15.41 -1.20
C ASN A 10 8.11 -16.79 -1.73
N GLY A 11 8.98 -16.79 -2.76
CA GLY A 11 9.45 -18.00 -3.43
C GLY A 11 8.55 -18.53 -4.55
N GLU A 12 7.31 -18.06 -4.68
CA GLU A 12 6.36 -18.50 -5.70
C GLU A 12 6.41 -17.62 -6.95
N ILE A 13 6.23 -18.22 -8.14
CA ILE A 13 6.28 -17.49 -9.41
C ILE A 13 5.07 -16.56 -9.54
N ILE A 14 5.33 -15.30 -9.85
CA ILE A 14 4.26 -14.35 -10.17
C ILE A 14 3.81 -14.62 -11.61
N SER A 15 2.56 -15.06 -11.75
CA SER A 15 1.94 -15.33 -13.05
C SER A 15 1.72 -14.03 -13.83
N SER A 16 2.01 -14.04 -15.13
CA SER A 16 1.70 -12.94 -16.05
C SER A 16 0.21 -12.76 -16.32
N LEU A 17 -0.62 -13.74 -15.90
CA LEU A 17 -2.09 -13.69 -15.99
C LEU A 17 -2.74 -13.16 -14.71
N SER A 18 -1.95 -12.73 -13.72
CA SER A 18 -2.49 -12.15 -12.49
C SER A 18 -3.18 -10.82 -12.78
N ASN A 19 -4.33 -10.60 -12.13
CA ASN A 19 -5.00 -9.31 -12.13
C ASN A 19 -4.36 -8.29 -11.16
N GLU A 20 -3.49 -8.76 -10.27
CA GLU A 20 -2.83 -7.93 -9.25
C GLU A 20 -1.42 -7.49 -9.67
N PHE A 21 -0.80 -8.25 -10.58
CA PHE A 21 0.59 -8.03 -11.00
C PHE A 21 0.71 -7.83 -12.51
N CYS A 22 1.33 -6.73 -12.92
CA CYS A 22 1.69 -6.47 -14.31
C CYS A 22 3.21 -6.55 -14.49
N ILE A 23 3.68 -7.52 -15.27
CA ILE A 23 5.11 -7.73 -15.57
C ILE A 23 5.46 -7.07 -16.89
N LYS A 24 6.43 -6.16 -16.88
CA LYS A 24 6.99 -5.47 -18.06
C LYS A 24 8.50 -5.63 -18.09
N LYS A 25 8.99 -6.71 -18.73
CA LYS A 25 10.43 -7.07 -18.77
C LYS A 25 11.05 -7.07 -17.37
N ASN A 26 11.88 -6.07 -17.06
CA ASN A 26 12.58 -5.88 -15.79
C ASN A 26 11.79 -5.07 -14.75
N ARG A 27 10.48 -4.87 -14.96
CA ARG A 27 9.61 -4.14 -14.04
C ARG A 27 8.44 -5.02 -13.61
N LEU A 28 8.17 -5.04 -12.32
CA LEU A 28 6.96 -5.59 -11.72
C LEU A 28 6.14 -4.43 -11.18
N ILE A 29 4.87 -4.36 -11.56
CA ILE A 29 3.90 -3.36 -11.10
C ILE A 29 2.83 -4.10 -10.30
N ILE A 30 2.61 -3.68 -9.06
CA ILE A 30 1.55 -4.19 -8.18
C ILE A 30 0.38 -3.22 -8.27
N LEU A 31 -0.79 -3.70 -8.68
CA LEU A 31 -2.02 -2.92 -8.84
C LEU A 31 -2.81 -2.94 -7.53
N GLU A 32 -3.42 -1.82 -7.17
CA GLU A 32 -4.30 -1.68 -6.00
C GLU A 32 -3.71 -2.33 -4.74
N THR A 33 -2.55 -1.83 -4.30
CA THR A 33 -1.76 -2.44 -3.22
C THR A 33 -2.56 -2.65 -1.94
N LYS A 34 -2.52 -3.88 -1.42
CA LYS A 34 -3.17 -4.32 -0.16
C LYS A 34 -2.12 -4.81 0.83
N LEU A 35 -2.49 -4.88 2.11
CA LEU A 35 -1.61 -5.39 3.17
C LEU A 35 -1.05 -6.79 2.85
N GLU A 36 -1.87 -7.65 2.20
CA GLU A 36 -1.50 -9.01 1.77
C GLU A 36 -0.41 -9.07 0.69
N HIS A 37 -0.09 -7.96 0.03
CA HIS A 37 1.02 -7.89 -0.92
C HIS A 37 2.38 -7.71 -0.24
N THR A 38 2.42 -7.55 1.09
CA THR A 38 3.65 -7.58 1.89
C THR A 38 4.39 -8.90 1.71
N GLY A 39 5.71 -8.85 1.54
CA GLY A 39 6.54 -10.04 1.42
C GLY A 39 7.85 -9.81 0.69
N THR A 40 8.55 -10.90 0.41
CA THR A 40 9.84 -10.89 -0.29
C THR A 40 9.61 -11.07 -1.79
N TYR A 41 10.03 -10.09 -2.59
CA TYR A 41 10.00 -10.16 -4.04
C TYR A 41 11.40 -10.44 -4.56
N ALA A 42 11.52 -11.29 -5.57
CA ALA A 42 12.79 -11.54 -6.22
C ALA A 42 12.67 -11.55 -7.74
N ILE A 43 13.73 -11.09 -8.39
CA ILE A 43 13.93 -11.19 -9.84
C ILE A 43 15.06 -12.19 -10.11
N LYS A 44 14.77 -13.19 -10.94
CA LYS A 44 15.69 -14.22 -11.39
C LYS A 44 16.02 -13.98 -12.86
N LEU A 45 17.30 -13.83 -13.16
CA LEU A 45 17.85 -13.70 -14.51
C LEU A 45 18.62 -14.97 -14.83
N THR A 46 18.16 -15.72 -15.84
CA THR A 46 18.80 -16.97 -16.26
C THR A 46 19.23 -16.88 -17.72
N ASN A 47 20.48 -17.24 -17.97
CA ASN A 47 21.05 -17.41 -19.30
C ASN A 47 21.94 -18.67 -19.31
N GLU A 48 22.42 -19.12 -20.47
CA GLU A 48 23.22 -20.35 -20.60
C GLU A 48 24.49 -20.36 -19.75
N VAL A 49 25.02 -19.18 -19.40
CA VAL A 49 26.30 -19.03 -18.69
C VAL A 49 26.12 -18.69 -17.20
N ARG A 50 25.01 -18.06 -16.81
CA ARG A 50 24.87 -17.49 -15.46
C ARG A 50 23.41 -17.43 -15.00
N LYS A 51 23.23 -17.62 -13.69
CA LYS A 51 22.01 -17.32 -12.95
C LYS A 51 22.29 -16.20 -11.95
N ILE A 52 21.43 -15.19 -11.92
CA ILE A 52 21.46 -14.08 -10.97
C ILE A 52 20.09 -13.99 -10.31
N GLU A 53 20.08 -13.81 -8.99
CA GLU A 53 18.87 -13.57 -8.21
C GLU A 53 19.09 -12.34 -7.34
N LEU A 54 18.11 -11.43 -7.33
CA LEU A 54 18.08 -10.26 -6.46
C LEU A 54 16.73 -10.26 -5.75
N ALA A 55 16.76 -10.17 -4.42
CA ALA A 55 15.58 -10.15 -3.57
C ALA A 55 15.45 -8.82 -2.83
N ILE A 56 14.21 -8.40 -2.56
CA ILE A 56 13.84 -7.20 -1.81
C ILE A 56 12.63 -7.51 -0.93
N GLU A 57 12.59 -6.94 0.27
CA GLU A 57 11.41 -6.99 1.15
C GLU A 57 10.51 -5.78 0.90
N LEU A 58 9.23 -6.04 0.68
CA LEU A 58 8.19 -5.03 0.57
C LEU A 58 7.32 -5.08 1.83
N ALA A 59 7.25 -3.97 2.56
CA ALA A 59 6.32 -3.77 3.66
C ALA A 59 5.24 -2.76 3.25
N ILE A 60 3.98 -3.17 3.29
CA ILE A 60 2.83 -2.29 3.06
C ILE A 60 2.18 -1.98 4.40
N THR A 61 2.05 -0.69 4.70
CA THR A 61 1.42 -0.22 5.93
C THR A 61 0.13 0.51 5.61
N GLU A 62 -0.90 0.29 6.42
CA GLU A 62 -2.11 1.09 6.34
C GLU A 62 -1.87 2.47 6.97
N ARG A 63 -2.37 3.53 6.35
CA ARG A 63 -2.31 4.86 6.96
C ARG A 63 -3.17 4.89 8.23
N LEU A 64 -2.65 5.43 9.34
CA LEU A 64 -3.44 5.58 10.55
C LEU A 64 -4.61 6.57 10.33
N ILE A 65 -5.69 6.35 11.07
CA ILE A 65 -6.77 7.33 11.19
C ILE A 65 -6.25 8.45 12.08
N GLU A 66 -6.23 9.67 11.56
CA GLU A 66 -5.76 10.87 12.24
C GLU A 66 -6.87 11.92 12.20
N VAL A 67 -6.84 12.84 13.17
CA VAL A 67 -7.69 14.03 13.15
C VAL A 67 -7.09 15.01 12.14
N GLY A 68 -7.74 15.13 10.98
CA GLY A 68 -7.37 16.06 9.92
C GLY A 68 -7.71 17.52 10.24
N LYS A 69 -8.77 17.77 11.02
CA LYS A 69 -9.13 19.10 11.52
C LYS A 69 -9.41 19.03 13.02
N HIS A 70 -8.54 19.69 13.78
CA HIS A 70 -8.65 19.77 15.24
C HIS A 70 -9.71 20.80 15.65
N PHE A 71 -10.21 20.65 16.88
CA PHE A 71 -11.05 21.67 17.50
C PHE A 71 -10.26 22.96 17.71
N ILE A 72 -10.97 24.07 17.62
CA ILE A 72 -10.49 25.38 18.00
C ILE A 72 -11.48 25.87 19.06
N ASP A 73 -10.99 26.56 20.08
CA ASP A 73 -11.86 27.16 21.09
C ASP A 73 -12.81 28.17 20.41
N ILE A 74 -14.10 28.08 20.74
CA ILE A 74 -15.14 28.94 20.18
C ILE A 74 -15.80 29.72 21.32
N ILE A 75 -15.87 31.04 21.17
CA ILE A 75 -16.65 31.92 22.05
C ILE A 75 -17.95 32.26 21.34
N VAL A 76 -19.07 32.00 21.99
CA VAL A 76 -20.41 32.32 21.47
C VAL A 76 -21.29 32.98 22.52
N LEU A 77 -22.25 33.76 22.02
CA LEU A 77 -23.25 34.42 22.84
C LEU A 77 -24.33 33.44 23.28
N GLU A 78 -24.97 33.75 24.40
CA GLU A 78 -26.11 33.01 24.93
C GLU A 78 -27.23 32.89 23.88
N ASN A 79 -27.88 31.72 23.82
CA ASN A 79 -28.87 31.32 22.81
C ASN A 79 -28.35 31.14 21.37
N GLY A 80 -27.03 31.16 21.16
CA GLY A 80 -26.41 30.77 19.90
C GLY A 80 -26.41 29.25 19.70
N THR A 81 -26.50 28.80 18.44
CA THR A 81 -26.26 27.42 18.04
C THR A 81 -24.83 27.27 17.55
N ILE A 82 -24.11 26.27 18.05
CA ILE A 82 -22.78 25.91 17.55
C ILE A 82 -22.69 24.45 17.15
N THR A 83 -21.71 24.15 16.31
CA THR A 83 -21.41 22.78 15.89
C THR A 83 -19.93 22.51 16.12
N PHE A 84 -19.63 21.43 16.83
CA PHE A 84 -18.30 20.85 16.90
C PHE A 84 -18.18 19.79 15.82
N GLU A 85 -17.15 19.92 14.98
CA GLU A 85 -16.87 18.99 13.90
C GLU A 85 -15.42 18.51 14.01
N CYS A 86 -15.24 17.20 13.92
CA CYS A 86 -13.93 16.57 13.77
C CYS A 86 -13.87 15.90 12.40
N VAL A 87 -12.85 16.24 11.62
CA VAL A 87 -12.63 15.63 10.30
C VAL A 87 -11.48 14.66 10.43
N PHE A 88 -11.63 13.45 9.90
CA PHE A 88 -10.63 12.39 9.99
C PHE A 88 -10.02 12.07 8.62
N THR A 89 -8.80 11.51 8.61
CA THR A 89 -8.09 11.14 7.37
C THR A 89 -8.70 9.97 6.61
N LYS A 90 -9.64 9.25 7.24
CA LYS A 90 -10.43 8.16 6.65
C LYS A 90 -11.88 8.27 7.08
N SER A 91 -12.78 7.64 6.33
CA SER A 91 -14.18 7.46 6.74
C SER A 91 -14.24 6.72 8.08
N ILE A 92 -15.01 7.25 9.03
CA ILE A 92 -15.19 6.65 10.35
C ILE A 92 -16.64 6.20 10.49
N GLU A 93 -16.83 4.95 10.93
CA GLU A 93 -18.16 4.38 11.16
C GLU A 93 -18.82 4.91 12.45
N CYS A 94 -18.02 5.20 13.49
CA CYS A 94 -18.54 5.68 14.77
C CYS A 94 -17.56 6.64 15.45
N VAL A 95 -18.07 7.80 15.88
CA VAL A 95 -17.36 8.77 16.72
C VAL A 95 -18.06 8.84 18.07
N LYS A 96 -17.29 8.70 19.16
CA LYS A 96 -17.81 8.88 20.53
C LYS A 96 -17.38 10.23 21.07
N TRP A 97 -18.36 10.99 21.54
CA TRP A 97 -18.16 12.22 22.30
C TRP A 97 -18.25 11.89 23.80
N LEU A 98 -17.29 12.36 24.58
CA LEU A 98 -17.19 12.14 26.03
C LEU A 98 -17.46 13.43 26.79
#